data_AF-A0A7S1BB78-F1
#
_entry.id   AF-A0A7S1BB78-F1
#
_cell.length_a   1.000
_cell.length_b   1.000
_cell.length_c   1.000
_cell.angle_alpha   90.00
_cell.angle_beta   90.00
_cell.angle_gamma   90.00
#
_symmetry.space_group_name_H-M   'P 1'
#
loop_
_entity.id
_entity.type
_entity.pdbx_description
1 polymer ?
#
loop_
_entity_poly.entity_id
_entity_poly.type
_entity_poly.pdbx_seq_one_letter_code
_entity_poly.pdbx_strand_id
1 'polypeptide(L)'
;NLPNVGETTILDYIKNHKDSPPFLDEPCMPLPRLFFGSVEDEDSSSAFDRGSIRSNLDTLKYRRHAEKGAFKYNLLDKSLVDVSRIPDDSFDMVYYYNANRPLEECFKVRPFDDEKAENLWRYSRRHTPNYTPIWRTLFRIHHYIGNWESYFKPNDPTRSKGLYNMLGNIDYGTDDEIQPWFSSFQKAVGEEKASYLLKR
;
A
#
# COMPACT_ATOMS: atom_id res chain seq x y z
N ASN A 1 -6.48 10.98 -18.57
CA ASN A 1 -6.25 9.53 -18.77
C ASN A 1 -5.29 9.05 -17.70
N LEU A 2 -5.67 8.04 -16.93
CA LEU A 2 -4.76 7.38 -16.00
C LEU A 2 -3.77 6.52 -16.78
N PRO A 3 -2.54 6.29 -16.28
CA PRO A 3 -1.61 5.37 -16.92
C PRO A 3 -2.17 3.95 -16.88
N ASN A 4 -1.89 3.18 -17.93
CA ASN A 4 -2.18 1.75 -17.95
C ASN A 4 -1.27 1.02 -16.96
N VAL A 5 -1.82 -0.03 -16.35
CA VAL A 5 -1.08 -1.06 -15.62
C VAL A 5 -1.37 -2.36 -16.36
N GLY A 6 -0.41 -2.83 -17.17
CA GLY A 6 -0.66 -3.87 -18.16
C GLY A 6 -1.52 -3.35 -19.31
N GLU A 7 -2.66 -4.00 -19.57
CA GLU A 7 -3.56 -3.69 -20.69
C GLU A 7 -4.67 -2.69 -20.37
N THR A 8 -4.87 -2.34 -19.09
CA THR A 8 -6.01 -1.51 -18.64
C THR A 8 -5.57 -0.42 -17.65
N THR A 9 -6.39 0.60 -17.43
CA THR A 9 -6.17 1.54 -16.32
C THR A 9 -6.74 0.99 -15.02
N ILE A 10 -6.23 1.46 -13.87
CA ILE A 10 -6.83 1.11 -12.57
C ILE A 10 -8.32 1.50 -12.52
N LEU A 11 -8.70 2.63 -13.11
CA LEU A 11 -10.10 3.06 -13.15
C LEU A 11 -10.98 2.13 -13.98
N ASP A 12 -10.50 1.70 -15.15
CA ASP A 12 -11.25 0.78 -16.01
C ASP A 12 -11.34 -0.60 -15.36
N TYR A 13 -10.27 -1.05 -14.70
CA TYR A 13 -10.30 -2.26 -13.89
C TYR A 13 -11.36 -2.19 -12.79
N ILE A 14 -11.40 -1.10 -12.00
CA ILE A 14 -12.42 -0.88 -10.95
C ILE A 14 -13.83 -0.89 -11.58
N LYS A 15 -14.04 -0.17 -12.67
CA LYS A 15 -15.35 -0.11 -13.35
C LYS A 15 -15.82 -1.47 -13.84
N ASN A 16 -14.92 -2.27 -14.40
CA ASN A 16 -15.24 -3.58 -14.95
C ASN A 16 -15.54 -4.61 -13.85
N HIS A 17 -15.02 -4.41 -12.64
CA HIS A 17 -15.21 -5.33 -11.52
C HIS A 17 -16.14 -4.78 -10.42
N LYS A 18 -16.75 -3.61 -10.62
CA LYS A 18 -17.58 -2.93 -9.61
C LYS A 18 -18.74 -3.79 -9.10
N ASP A 19 -19.27 -4.66 -9.98
CA ASP A 19 -20.39 -5.56 -9.71
C ASP A 19 -19.92 -6.97 -9.30
N SER A 20 -18.66 -7.12 -8.87
CA SER A 20 -18.06 -8.38 -8.44
C SER A 20 -17.35 -8.22 -7.08
N PRO A 21 -17.21 -9.29 -6.28
CA PRO A 21 -16.37 -9.27 -5.08
C PRO A 21 -14.92 -8.82 -5.37
N PRO A 22 -14.28 -8.03 -4.48
CA PRO A 22 -14.80 -7.52 -3.22
C PRO A 22 -15.59 -6.21 -3.35
N PHE A 23 -15.62 -5.58 -4.54
CA PHE A 23 -16.30 -4.28 -4.74
C PHE A 23 -17.80 -4.36 -4.46
N LEU A 24 -18.47 -5.46 -4.83
CA LEU A 24 -19.90 -5.65 -4.55
C LEU A 24 -20.16 -5.84 -3.05
N ASP A 25 -19.28 -6.55 -2.36
CA ASP A 25 -19.53 -7.07 -1.01
C ASP A 25 -19.42 -5.97 0.06
N GLU A 26 -18.46 -5.07 -0.07
CA GLU A 26 -18.11 -4.12 1.00
C GLU A 26 -17.85 -2.70 0.45
N PRO A 27 -18.33 -1.63 1.12
CA PRO A 27 -18.08 -0.25 0.68
C PRO A 27 -16.63 0.19 0.95
N CYS A 28 -15.88 -0.55 1.76
CA CYS A 28 -14.47 -0.29 2.00
C CYS A 28 -13.67 -1.54 1.72
N MET A 29 -12.67 -1.46 0.85
CA MET A 29 -11.81 -2.58 0.51
C MET A 29 -10.45 -2.40 1.18
N PRO A 30 -9.93 -3.43 1.86
CA PRO A 30 -8.64 -3.34 2.48
C PRO A 30 -7.54 -3.40 1.41
N LEU A 31 -6.59 -2.48 1.51
CA LEU A 31 -5.41 -2.40 0.65
C LEU A 31 -4.21 -2.87 1.48
N PRO A 32 -3.76 -4.14 1.31
CA PRO A 32 -2.62 -4.67 2.04
C PRO A 32 -1.43 -3.76 1.86
N ARG A 33 -0.73 -3.52 2.96
CA ARG A 33 0.58 -2.88 2.87
C ARG A 33 1.64 -3.93 2.53
N LEU A 34 2.56 -3.57 1.65
CA LEU A 34 3.86 -4.21 1.53
C LEU A 34 4.93 -3.21 1.93
N PHE A 35 5.60 -3.47 3.04
CA PHE A 35 6.61 -2.56 3.58
C PHE A 35 7.97 -2.80 2.91
N PHE A 36 8.58 -1.75 2.37
CA PHE A 36 9.91 -1.75 1.80
C PHE A 36 10.89 -1.10 2.77
N GLY A 37 12.05 -1.74 2.94
CA GLY A 37 13.11 -1.29 3.83
C GLY A 37 13.84 -0.04 3.33
N SER A 38 14.99 0.23 3.93
CA SER A 38 15.85 1.40 3.62
C SER A 38 17.24 1.01 3.13
N VAL A 39 17.50 -0.28 2.93
CA VAL A 39 18.76 -0.77 2.36
C VAL A 39 18.67 -0.61 0.84
N GLU A 40 19.59 0.18 0.27
CA GLU A 40 19.69 0.34 -1.17
C GLU A 40 20.29 -0.94 -1.79
N ASP A 41 19.75 -1.37 -2.93
CA ASP A 41 20.30 -2.49 -3.67
C ASP A 41 21.37 -1.98 -4.65
N GLU A 42 22.63 -2.43 -4.46
CA GLU A 42 23.79 -2.06 -5.28
C GLU A 42 23.58 -2.41 -6.76
N ASP A 43 22.89 -3.53 -7.02
CA ASP A 43 22.54 -4.05 -8.35
C ASP A 43 21.15 -3.59 -8.83
N SER A 44 20.79 -2.33 -8.58
CA SER A 44 19.58 -1.73 -9.16
C SER A 44 19.67 -1.50 -10.70
N SER A 45 20.61 -2.17 -11.37
CA SER A 45 20.74 -2.29 -12.84
C SER A 45 19.60 -3.08 -13.51
N SER A 46 18.43 -3.19 -12.85
CA SER A 46 17.23 -3.79 -13.42
C SER A 46 16.90 -3.11 -14.75
N ALA A 47 16.52 -3.95 -15.73
CA ALA A 47 16.28 -3.71 -17.16
C ALA A 47 15.34 -2.56 -17.56
N PHE A 48 14.96 -1.70 -16.64
CA PHE A 48 14.27 -0.45 -16.90
C PHE A 48 15.27 0.59 -17.41
N ASP A 49 15.13 0.99 -18.67
CA ASP A 49 15.80 2.18 -19.17
C ASP A 49 15.32 3.39 -18.35
N ARG A 50 16.18 3.82 -17.41
CA ARG A 50 15.86 4.90 -16.48
C ARG A 50 15.59 6.22 -17.22
N GLY A 51 15.97 6.33 -18.50
CA GLY A 51 15.76 7.54 -19.30
C GLY A 51 16.13 8.79 -18.50
N SER A 52 15.24 9.79 -18.50
CA SER A 52 15.35 11.00 -17.68
C SER A 52 14.71 10.89 -16.28
N ILE A 53 14.15 9.73 -15.92
CA ILE A 53 13.58 9.49 -14.58
C ILE A 53 14.73 9.31 -13.59
N ARG A 54 14.85 10.28 -12.70
CA ARG A 54 15.95 10.35 -11.72
C ARG A 54 15.97 9.12 -10.82
N SER A 55 17.17 8.60 -10.58
CA SER A 55 17.49 7.53 -9.61
C SER A 55 17.17 7.86 -8.14
N ASN A 56 16.51 8.98 -7.87
CA ASN A 56 16.31 9.48 -6.51
C ASN A 56 15.00 9.01 -5.87
N LEU A 57 14.11 8.39 -6.63
CA LEU A 57 12.85 7.86 -6.12
C LEU A 57 13.11 6.63 -5.24
N ASP A 58 12.52 6.60 -4.05
CA ASP A 58 12.62 5.47 -3.11
C ASP A 58 12.19 4.14 -3.77
N THR A 59 11.19 4.20 -4.65
CA THR A 59 10.70 3.07 -5.46
C THR A 59 11.74 2.47 -6.41
N LEU A 60 12.81 3.20 -6.73
CA LEU A 60 13.91 2.73 -7.57
C LEU A 60 15.16 2.35 -6.75
N LYS A 61 15.19 2.69 -5.46
CA LYS A 61 16.33 2.48 -4.56
C LYS A 61 16.16 1.26 -3.69
N TYR A 62 14.98 1.12 -3.09
CA TYR A 62 14.71 0.10 -2.08
C TYR A 62 13.84 -0.99 -2.69
N ARG A 63 14.38 -2.20 -2.87
CA ARG A 63 13.62 -3.32 -3.44
C ARG A 63 13.27 -4.37 -2.40
N ARG A 64 14.05 -4.43 -1.31
CA ARG A 64 13.84 -5.37 -0.21
C ARG A 64 12.57 -5.04 0.57
N HIS A 65 11.72 -6.04 0.74
CA HIS A 65 10.43 -5.87 1.38
C HIS A 65 10.14 -6.94 2.43
N ALA A 66 9.12 -6.66 3.24
CA ALA A 66 8.55 -7.57 4.23
C ALA A 66 7.89 -8.78 3.59
N GLU A 67 7.78 -9.88 4.33
CA GLU A 67 7.01 -11.04 3.88
C GLU A 67 5.57 -10.62 3.49
N LYS A 68 5.13 -10.95 2.27
CA LYS A 68 3.81 -10.56 1.76
C LYS A 68 2.72 -11.16 2.66
N GLY A 69 1.83 -10.31 3.19
CA GLY A 69 0.74 -10.76 4.09
C GLY A 69 1.11 -10.82 5.58
N ALA A 70 2.39 -10.69 5.94
CA ALA A 70 2.81 -10.73 7.35
C ALA A 70 2.60 -9.38 8.05
N PHE A 71 1.59 -9.27 8.92
CA PHE A 71 1.30 -8.02 9.63
C PHE A 71 2.42 -7.52 10.53
N LYS A 72 3.23 -8.45 11.08
CA LYS A 72 4.36 -8.14 11.97
C LYS A 72 5.24 -7.01 11.39
N TYR A 73 5.38 -7.00 10.08
CA TYR A 73 6.22 -6.07 9.34
C TYR A 73 5.41 -5.12 8.44
N ASN A 74 4.30 -5.59 7.88
CA ASN A 74 3.45 -4.78 7.00
C ASN A 74 2.54 -3.81 7.76
N LEU A 75 2.35 -4.00 9.07
CA LEU A 75 1.55 -3.12 9.92
C LEU A 75 0.11 -2.96 9.40
N LEU A 76 -0.56 -1.87 9.78
CA LEU A 76 -1.95 -1.60 9.41
C LEU A 76 -2.10 -1.28 7.93
N ASP A 77 -3.14 -1.83 7.33
CA ASP A 77 -3.52 -1.61 5.94
C ASP A 77 -4.06 -0.21 5.70
N LYS A 78 -4.31 0.10 4.43
CA LYS A 78 -5.18 1.23 4.05
C LYS A 78 -6.51 0.69 3.56
N SER A 79 -7.42 1.59 3.22
CA SER A 79 -8.73 1.22 2.69
C SER A 79 -9.02 2.05 1.44
N LEU A 80 -9.52 1.40 0.38
CA LEU A 80 -10.17 2.06 -0.74
C LEU A 80 -11.66 2.13 -0.42
N VAL A 81 -12.23 3.33 -0.36
CA VAL A 81 -13.62 3.54 0.07
C VAL A 81 -14.46 3.98 -1.12
N ASP A 82 -15.56 3.27 -1.36
CA ASP A 82 -16.64 3.69 -2.25
C ASP A 82 -17.59 4.62 -1.49
N VAL A 83 -17.31 5.91 -1.59
CA VAL A 83 -18.08 6.97 -0.93
C VAL A 83 -19.54 7.02 -1.38
N SER A 84 -19.89 6.48 -2.55
CA SER A 84 -21.28 6.47 -3.03
C SER A 84 -22.19 5.51 -2.26
N ARG A 85 -21.58 4.61 -1.48
CA ARG A 85 -22.25 3.62 -0.63
C ARG A 85 -22.16 3.94 0.86
N ILE A 86 -21.56 5.08 1.19
CA ILE A 86 -21.45 5.59 2.55
C ILE A 86 -22.59 6.60 2.75
N PRO A 87 -23.47 6.42 3.74
CA PRO A 87 -24.45 7.42 4.12
C PRO A 87 -23.79 8.76 4.48
N ASP A 88 -24.43 9.89 4.12
CA ASP A 88 -23.86 11.22 4.38
C ASP A 88 -23.64 11.47 5.89
N ASP A 89 -24.53 10.94 6.75
CA ASP A 89 -24.44 11.05 8.21
C ASP A 89 -23.25 10.27 8.81
N SER A 90 -22.71 9.28 8.10
CA SER A 90 -21.49 8.58 8.52
C SER A 90 -20.25 9.48 8.48
N PHE A 91 -20.26 10.56 7.69
CA PHE A 91 -19.18 11.55 7.66
C PHE A 91 -19.27 12.55 8.83
N ASP A 92 -20.40 12.64 9.52
CA ASP A 92 -20.54 13.45 10.73
C ASP A 92 -19.95 12.72 11.97
N MET A 93 -19.81 11.40 11.89
CA MET A 93 -19.26 10.54 12.95
C MET A 93 -17.88 9.96 12.61
N VAL A 94 -16.97 10.78 12.08
CA VAL A 94 -15.60 10.34 11.81
C VAL A 94 -14.88 9.98 13.12
N TYR A 95 -14.60 8.70 13.29
CA TYR A 95 -13.82 8.22 14.43
C TYR A 95 -12.33 8.51 14.22
N TYR A 96 -11.86 9.61 14.80
CA TYR A 96 -10.44 10.01 14.75
C TYR A 96 -9.45 8.98 15.33
N TYR A 97 -9.94 7.95 16.02
CA TYR A 97 -9.09 6.91 16.63
C TYR A 97 -8.38 6.00 15.62
N ASN A 98 -8.89 5.87 14.39
CA ASN A 98 -8.25 5.04 13.37
C ASN A 98 -8.20 5.72 12.00
N ALA A 99 -7.11 6.45 11.74
CA ALA A 99 -6.87 7.09 10.44
C ALA A 99 -6.80 6.12 9.25
N ASN A 100 -6.70 4.81 9.46
CA ASN A 100 -6.71 3.81 8.39
C ASN A 100 -8.13 3.32 8.06
N ARG A 101 -9.11 3.60 8.92
CA ARG A 101 -10.53 3.24 8.80
C ARG A 101 -11.38 4.34 9.46
N PRO A 102 -11.55 5.50 8.82
CA PRO A 102 -12.18 6.65 9.48
C PRO A 102 -13.71 6.53 9.64
N LEU A 103 -14.34 5.59 8.93
CA LEU A 103 -15.79 5.40 8.86
C LEU A 103 -16.20 4.08 9.52
N GLU A 104 -17.33 4.06 10.22
CA GLU A 104 -17.84 2.88 10.93
C GLU A 104 -18.13 1.72 9.96
N GLU A 105 -18.61 2.03 8.76
CA GLU A 105 -18.84 1.07 7.67
C GLU A 105 -17.57 0.32 7.30
N CYS A 106 -16.40 0.97 7.46
CA CYS A 106 -15.10 0.38 7.18
C CYS A 106 -14.54 -0.43 8.36
N PHE A 107 -15.13 -0.40 9.56
CA PHE A 107 -14.62 -1.14 10.71
C PHE A 107 -14.76 -2.66 10.57
N LYS A 108 -15.70 -3.13 9.74
CA LYS A 108 -15.95 -4.55 9.49
C LYS A 108 -14.89 -5.21 8.60
N VAL A 109 -14.10 -4.40 7.89
CA VAL A 109 -13.05 -4.82 6.98
C VAL A 109 -11.78 -5.10 7.79
N ARG A 110 -11.27 -6.33 7.84
CA ARG A 110 -10.24 -6.75 8.81
C ARG A 110 -8.82 -6.77 8.24
N PRO A 111 -7.77 -6.59 9.07
CA PRO A 111 -6.38 -6.47 8.61
C PRO A 111 -5.83 -7.81 8.07
N PHE A 112 -4.84 -7.75 7.18
CA PHE A 112 -4.14 -8.95 6.66
C PHE A 112 -3.16 -9.49 7.70
N ASP A 113 -3.38 -10.71 8.17
CA ASP A 113 -2.36 -11.51 8.84
C ASP A 113 -2.76 -12.98 8.82
N ASP A 114 -2.06 -13.84 8.07
CA ASP A 114 -2.34 -15.27 8.09
C ASP A 114 -1.99 -15.91 9.46
N GLU A 115 -1.05 -15.34 10.25
CA GLU A 115 -0.53 -15.90 11.50
C GLU A 115 -1.13 -15.24 12.78
N LYS A 116 -1.32 -13.92 12.83
CA LYS A 116 -2.09 -13.28 13.93
C LYS A 116 -3.59 -13.47 13.81
N ALA A 117 -4.16 -13.68 12.62
CA ALA A 117 -5.55 -14.13 12.54
C ALA A 117 -5.74 -15.42 13.34
N GLU A 118 -4.80 -16.36 13.20
CA GLU A 118 -4.81 -17.63 13.91
C GLU A 118 -4.62 -17.47 15.42
N ASN A 119 -3.68 -16.61 15.85
CA ASN A 119 -3.44 -16.37 17.28
C ASN A 119 -4.55 -15.54 17.95
N LEU A 120 -5.09 -14.51 17.30
CA LEU A 120 -6.24 -13.74 17.83
C LEU A 120 -7.52 -14.61 17.88
N TRP A 121 -7.71 -15.52 16.91
CA TRP A 121 -8.77 -16.52 16.91
C TRP A 121 -8.69 -17.46 18.12
N ARG A 122 -7.47 -17.90 18.51
CA ARG A 122 -7.28 -18.78 19.68
C ARG A 122 -7.62 -18.13 21.01
N TYR A 123 -7.37 -16.83 21.18
CA TYR A 123 -7.47 -16.16 22.48
C TYR A 123 -8.74 -15.31 22.69
N SER A 124 -9.35 -14.75 21.64
CA SER A 124 -10.59 -13.98 21.78
C SER A 124 -11.82 -14.85 21.48
N ARG A 125 -12.35 -15.56 22.50
CA ARG A 125 -13.63 -16.32 22.44
C ARG A 125 -14.89 -15.45 22.21
N ARG A 126 -14.74 -14.24 21.69
CA ARG A 126 -15.83 -13.40 21.21
C ARG A 126 -15.75 -13.41 19.70
N HIS A 127 -16.85 -13.81 19.06
CA HIS A 127 -17.11 -13.75 17.63
C HIS A 127 -16.19 -12.74 16.93
N THR A 128 -15.20 -13.25 16.20
CA THR A 128 -14.33 -12.41 15.41
C THR A 128 -14.45 -12.81 13.93
N PRO A 129 -14.97 -11.92 13.06
CA PRO A 129 -15.57 -12.16 11.72
C PRO A 129 -14.61 -12.19 10.51
N ASN A 130 -14.98 -12.80 9.38
CA ASN A 130 -14.47 -12.53 8.01
C ASN A 130 -13.05 -11.91 7.84
N TYR A 131 -12.06 -12.76 7.53
CA TYR A 131 -10.74 -12.33 7.04
C TYR A 131 -10.79 -12.12 5.53
N THR A 132 -10.14 -11.07 5.01
CA THR A 132 -9.86 -10.95 3.58
C THR A 132 -8.48 -11.53 3.33
N PRO A 133 -8.36 -12.75 2.80
CA PRO A 133 -7.06 -13.33 2.50
C PRO A 133 -6.37 -12.49 1.41
N ILE A 134 -5.04 -12.49 1.39
CA ILE A 134 -4.25 -11.67 0.45
C ILE A 134 -4.65 -11.91 -1.02
N TRP A 135 -5.02 -13.14 -1.38
CA TRP A 135 -5.47 -13.50 -2.72
C TRP A 135 -6.83 -12.92 -3.12
N ARG A 136 -7.63 -12.42 -2.17
CA ARG A 136 -8.86 -11.65 -2.44
C ARG A 136 -8.61 -10.16 -2.64
N THR A 137 -7.40 -9.69 -2.39
CA THR A 137 -7.06 -8.28 -2.59
C THR A 137 -6.66 -8.04 -4.03
N LEU A 138 -7.26 -7.02 -4.63
CA LEU A 138 -6.98 -6.65 -6.02
C LEU A 138 -5.84 -5.64 -6.13
N PHE A 139 -5.61 -4.88 -5.07
CA PHE A 139 -4.62 -3.82 -5.00
C PHE A 139 -3.76 -4.01 -3.76
N ARG A 140 -2.51 -3.55 -3.83
CA ARG A 140 -1.58 -3.53 -2.70
C ARG A 140 -0.86 -2.19 -2.68
N ILE A 141 -0.54 -1.69 -1.50
CA ILE A 141 0.22 -0.45 -1.32
C ILE A 141 1.66 -0.80 -1.00
N HIS A 142 2.57 -0.34 -1.84
CA HIS A 142 4.00 -0.36 -1.54
C HIS A 142 4.31 0.85 -0.64
N HIS A 143 4.78 0.58 0.58
CA HIS A 143 5.14 1.59 1.55
C HIS A 143 6.65 1.58 1.77
N TYR A 144 7.31 2.60 1.24
CA TYR A 144 8.75 2.80 1.38
C TYR A 144 9.03 3.63 2.62
N ILE A 145 9.88 3.14 3.52
CA ILE A 145 10.25 3.89 4.73
C ILE A 145 11.14 5.10 4.43
N GLY A 146 11.90 5.03 3.33
CA GLY A 146 12.86 6.05 2.93
C GLY A 146 14.13 6.02 3.77
N ASN A 147 14.97 7.04 3.60
CA ASN A 147 16.12 7.25 4.47
C ASN A 147 15.69 7.76 5.86
N TRP A 148 16.64 7.76 6.80
CA TRP A 148 16.38 8.17 8.18
C TRP A 148 15.90 9.62 8.25
N GLU A 149 16.44 10.51 7.44
CA GLU A 149 16.11 11.94 7.42
C GLU A 149 14.65 12.16 6.98
N SER A 150 14.16 11.38 6.02
CA SER A 150 12.77 11.44 5.54
C SER A 150 11.81 10.74 6.50
N TYR A 151 12.25 9.65 7.12
CA TYR A 151 11.47 8.95 8.14
C TYR A 151 11.39 9.76 9.43
N PHE A 152 12.45 10.41 9.87
CA PHE A 152 12.44 11.15 11.11
C PHE A 152 11.73 12.50 10.94
N LYS A 153 10.51 12.60 11.48
CA LYS A 153 9.82 13.87 11.61
C LYS A 153 9.86 14.30 13.09
N PRO A 154 10.37 15.51 13.40
CA PRO A 154 10.34 16.01 14.77
C PRO A 154 8.91 15.97 15.33
N ASN A 155 8.78 15.51 16.58
CA ASN A 155 7.52 15.42 17.32
C ASN A 155 6.50 14.38 16.81
N ASP A 156 6.89 13.39 16.01
CA ASP A 156 6.05 12.22 15.74
C ASP A 156 6.38 11.11 16.76
N PRO A 157 5.55 10.89 17.81
CA PRO A 157 5.84 9.90 18.86
C PRO A 157 5.76 8.46 18.33
N THR A 158 5.20 8.26 17.14
CA THR A 158 5.10 6.93 16.51
C THR A 158 6.39 6.51 15.83
N ARG A 159 7.35 7.43 15.67
CA ARG A 159 8.62 7.19 14.97
C ARG A 159 9.78 7.14 15.95
N SER A 160 10.51 6.03 15.93
CA SER A 160 11.73 5.85 16.71
C SER A 160 12.85 5.27 15.86
N LYS A 161 14.10 5.50 16.28
CA LYS A 161 15.28 4.90 15.64
C LYS A 161 15.24 3.37 15.70
N GLY A 162 14.74 2.81 16.80
CA GLY A 162 14.55 1.37 16.95
C GLY A 162 13.57 0.79 15.93
N LEU A 163 12.41 1.43 15.76
CA LEU A 163 11.43 1.01 14.76
C LEU A 163 11.97 1.18 13.33
N TYR A 164 12.67 2.28 13.05
CA TYR A 164 13.33 2.46 11.76
C TYR A 164 14.36 1.37 11.47
N ASN A 165 15.21 1.03 12.43
CA ASN A 165 16.22 -0.02 12.24
C ASN A 165 15.56 -1.41 12.07
N MET A 166 14.46 -1.67 12.79
CA MET A 166 13.70 -2.91 12.61
C MET A 166 13.12 -3.01 11.20
N LEU A 167 12.44 -1.96 10.73
CA LEU A 167 11.73 -1.97 9.46
C LEU A 167 12.66 -1.75 8.25
N GLY A 168 13.72 -0.98 8.43
CA GLY A 168 14.67 -0.60 7.38
C GLY A 168 15.57 -1.74 6.92
N ASN A 169 15.83 -2.73 7.79
CA ASN A 169 16.66 -3.90 7.49
C ASN A 169 15.84 -5.17 7.17
N ILE A 170 14.56 -5.00 6.83
CA ILE A 170 13.71 -6.11 6.42
C ILE A 170 14.19 -6.65 5.07
N ASP A 171 14.32 -7.98 4.99
CA ASP A 171 14.78 -8.67 3.79
C ASP A 171 14.13 -10.05 3.68
N TYR A 172 12.87 -10.07 3.23
CA TYR A 172 12.12 -11.31 2.96
C TYR A 172 11.94 -11.57 1.45
N GLY A 173 12.54 -10.73 0.60
CA GLY A 173 12.41 -10.77 -0.84
C GLY A 173 12.60 -9.39 -1.46
N THR A 174 12.75 -9.37 -2.79
CA THR A 174 12.84 -8.15 -3.60
C THR A 174 11.72 -8.10 -4.63
N ASP A 175 11.28 -6.89 -5.00
CA ASP A 175 10.17 -6.71 -5.94
C ASP A 175 10.38 -5.50 -6.87
N ASP A 176 9.93 -5.62 -8.12
CA ASP A 176 9.96 -4.60 -9.18
C ASP A 176 8.56 -4.30 -9.75
N GLU A 177 7.48 -4.77 -9.11
CA GLU A 177 6.10 -4.62 -9.59
C GLU A 177 5.70 -3.17 -9.89
N ILE A 178 6.34 -2.18 -9.26
CA ILE A 178 6.09 -0.75 -9.53
C ILE A 178 6.81 -0.23 -10.78
N GLN A 179 7.86 -0.90 -11.26
CA GLN A 179 8.70 -0.39 -12.36
C GLN A 179 7.91 -0.18 -13.67
N PRO A 180 7.05 -1.12 -14.13
CA PRO A 180 6.27 -0.94 -15.35
C PRO A 180 5.34 0.28 -15.33
N TRP A 181 4.94 0.73 -14.15
CA TRP A 181 4.13 1.93 -14.00
C TRP A 181 4.88 3.19 -14.46
N PHE A 182 6.19 3.29 -14.23
CA PHE A 182 6.98 4.46 -14.64
C PHE A 182 7.02 4.64 -16.16
N SER A 183 7.25 3.56 -16.92
CA SER A 183 7.19 3.61 -18.39
C SER A 183 5.81 4.02 -18.87
N SER A 184 4.76 3.44 -18.28
CA SER A 184 3.38 3.71 -18.66
C SER A 184 2.96 5.13 -18.31
N PHE A 185 3.41 5.65 -17.16
CA PHE A 185 3.23 7.02 -16.74
C PHE A 185 3.92 8.00 -17.69
N GLN A 186 5.21 7.79 -17.98
CA GLN A 186 5.97 8.64 -18.90
C GLN A 186 5.33 8.66 -20.30
N LYS A 187 4.92 7.50 -20.81
CA LYS A 187 4.20 7.41 -22.10
C LYS A 187 2.88 8.18 -22.07
N ALA A 188 2.14 8.14 -20.96
CA ALA A 188 0.84 8.78 -20.83
C ALA A 188 0.93 10.30 -20.70
N VAL A 189 1.94 10.84 -20.00
CA VAL A 189 2.04 12.27 -19.71
C VAL A 189 3.08 13.02 -20.54
N GLY A 190 3.96 12.30 -21.24
CA GLY A 190 5.12 12.84 -21.95
C GLY A 190 6.35 12.97 -21.05
N GLU A 191 7.54 12.84 -21.63
CA GLU A 191 8.82 12.83 -20.91
C GLU A 191 9.04 14.09 -20.06
N GLU A 192 8.93 15.28 -20.66
CA GLU A 192 9.18 16.54 -19.97
C GLU A 192 8.29 16.70 -18.72
N LYS A 193 6.99 16.40 -18.88
CA LYS A 193 6.02 16.48 -17.78
C LYS A 193 6.27 15.39 -16.74
N ALA A 194 6.65 14.18 -17.14
CA ALA A 194 7.01 13.12 -16.22
C ALA A 194 8.24 13.51 -15.39
N SER A 195 9.30 14.02 -16.01
CA SER A 195 10.48 14.51 -15.31
C SER A 195 10.14 15.67 -14.37
N TYR A 196 9.22 16.56 -14.74
CA TYR A 196 8.76 17.63 -13.85
C TYR A 196 7.99 17.09 -12.64
N LEU A 197 7.03 16.17 -12.84
CA LEU A 197 6.20 15.62 -11.77
C LEU A 197 6.96 14.68 -10.82
N LEU A 198 8.03 14.05 -11.31
CA LEU A 198 8.88 13.15 -10.53
C LEU A 198 10.12 13.85 -9.93
N LYS A 199 10.27 15.16 -10.13
CA LYS A 199 11.27 15.96 -9.40
C LYS A 199 10.77 16.20 -7.98
N ARG A 200 11.45 15.60 -7.01
CA ARG A 200 11.53 16.10 -5.64
C ARG A 200 12.78 16.94 -5.48
#